data_AF-A0A6C0DRH7-F1
#
_entry.id   AF-A0A6C0DRH7-F1
#
_cell.length_a   1.000
_cell.length_b   1.000
_cell.length_c   1.000
_cell.angle_alpha   90.00
_cell.angle_beta   90.00
_cell.angle_gamma   90.00
#
_symmetry.space_group_name_H-M   'P 1'
#
loop_
_entity.id
_entity.type
_entity.pdbx_description
1 polymer ?
#
loop_
_entity_poly.entity_id
_entity_poly.type
_entity_poly.pdbx_seq_one_letter_code
_entity_poly.pdbx_strand_id
1 'polypeptide(L)'
;MPSHGREVWGPRVWRLLHRLSFYSDRRDVVAAWRGLLKTLSETMPCALCRGHMKAYLAANPITIKLETRGPLVKEYMIEWIYRFHNHVRLSGGGIEFPFEELAPLYGDGGHGLCVEEATKLLAELVGYWSDLPTREFRTAVSYLISLIRGGTLV
;
A
#
# COMPACT_ATOMS: atom_id res chain seq x y z
N MET A 1 -4.51 26.13 1.31
CA MET A 1 -5.55 25.08 1.28
C MET A 1 -5.08 23.91 2.13
N PRO A 2 -5.94 23.15 2.83
CA PRO A 2 -5.51 22.15 3.81
C PRO A 2 -5.06 20.84 3.11
N SER A 3 -4.05 20.94 2.25
CA SER A 3 -3.55 19.82 1.43
C SER A 3 -2.70 18.81 2.21
N HIS A 4 -2.32 19.14 3.45
CA HIS A 4 -1.39 18.35 4.27
C HIS A 4 -2.06 17.56 5.40
N GLY A 5 -3.36 17.76 5.59
CA GLY A 5 -4.13 17.10 6.64
C GLY A 5 -4.12 15.58 6.50
N ARG A 6 -3.83 14.87 7.59
CA ARG A 6 -3.76 13.39 7.62
C ARG A 6 -5.10 12.77 7.19
N GLU A 7 -6.20 13.43 7.51
CA GLU A 7 -7.56 13.10 7.12
C GLU A 7 -7.80 13.16 5.61
N VAL A 8 -7.00 13.94 4.88
CA VAL A 8 -7.09 14.05 3.42
C VAL A 8 -6.28 12.93 2.77
N TRP A 9 -4.96 12.89 2.97
CA TRP A 9 -4.08 11.94 2.26
C TRP A 9 -4.09 10.53 2.86
N GLY A 10 -4.34 10.38 4.17
CA GLY A 10 -4.29 9.10 4.87
C GLY A 10 -5.24 8.05 4.28
N PRO A 11 -6.54 8.35 4.10
CA PRO A 11 -7.47 7.44 3.46
C PRO A 11 -7.08 7.05 2.03
N ARG A 12 -6.40 7.93 1.28
CA ARG A 12 -5.97 7.67 -0.11
C ARG A 12 -4.78 6.73 -0.14
N VAL A 13 -3.83 6.90 0.79
CA VAL A 13 -2.75 5.92 0.99
C VAL A 13 -3.35 4.54 1.30
N TRP A 14 -4.26 4.44 2.28
CA TRP A 14 -4.85 3.15 2.63
C TRP A 14 -5.65 2.52 1.48
N ARG A 15 -6.41 3.32 0.73
CA ARG A 15 -7.10 2.85 -0.47
C ARG A 15 -6.12 2.33 -1.51
N LEU A 16 -5.03 3.04 -1.77
CA LEU A 16 -3.97 2.61 -2.70
C LEU A 16 -3.36 1.27 -2.26
N LEU A 17 -2.98 1.14 -0.99
CA LEU A 17 -2.36 -0.08 -0.48
C LEU A 17 -3.33 -1.27 -0.54
N HIS A 18 -4.55 -1.10 -0.05
CA HIS A 18 -5.55 -2.17 -0.12
C HIS A 18 -5.84 -2.56 -1.56
N ARG A 19 -6.06 -1.58 -2.45
CA ARG A 19 -6.33 -1.85 -3.86
C ARG A 19 -5.22 -2.66 -4.53
N LEU A 20 -3.96 -2.26 -4.36
CA LEU A 20 -2.83 -2.99 -4.93
C LEU A 20 -2.71 -4.41 -4.35
N SER A 21 -3.07 -4.63 -3.08
CA SER A 21 -2.95 -5.94 -2.44
C SER A 21 -3.87 -6.98 -3.08
N PHE A 22 -5.08 -6.58 -3.49
CA PHE A 22 -6.07 -7.45 -4.15
C PHE A 22 -5.64 -7.95 -5.54
N TYR A 23 -4.63 -7.34 -6.16
CA TYR A 23 -4.13 -7.73 -7.48
C TYR A 23 -2.64 -8.13 -7.43
N SER A 24 -2.12 -8.45 -6.25
CA SER A 24 -0.75 -8.88 -6.01
C SER A 24 -0.60 -10.40 -6.04
N ASP A 25 -0.90 -11.03 -7.18
CA ASP A 25 -0.86 -12.50 -7.35
C ASP A 25 0.48 -13.03 -7.89
N ARG A 26 1.40 -12.16 -8.30
CA ARG A 26 2.75 -12.56 -8.73
C ARG A 26 3.74 -12.52 -7.59
N ARG A 27 4.72 -13.42 -7.61
CA ARG A 27 5.73 -13.49 -6.53
C ARG A 27 6.69 -12.30 -6.48
N ASP A 28 7.03 -11.74 -7.63
CA ASP A 28 7.98 -10.63 -7.74
C ASP A 28 7.42 -9.30 -7.17
N VAL A 29 6.10 -9.18 -7.00
CA VAL A 29 5.50 -8.03 -6.31
C VAL A 29 5.96 -7.90 -4.86
N VAL A 30 6.41 -8.99 -4.22
CA VAL A 30 6.81 -9.01 -2.81
C VAL A 30 8.01 -8.09 -2.56
N ALA A 31 8.98 -8.08 -3.49
CA ALA A 31 10.11 -7.16 -3.40
C ALA A 31 9.67 -5.71 -3.63
N ALA A 32 8.77 -5.48 -4.59
CA ALA A 32 8.19 -4.16 -4.86
C ALA A 32 7.39 -3.62 -3.66
N TRP A 33 6.62 -4.47 -2.98
CA TRP A 33 5.90 -4.13 -1.75
C TRP A 33 6.83 -3.68 -0.63
N ARG A 34 7.93 -4.40 -0.40
CA ARG A 34 8.95 -4.00 0.60
C ARG A 34 9.54 -2.64 0.25
N GLY A 35 9.88 -2.41 -1.02
CA GLY A 35 10.38 -1.13 -1.51
C GLY A 35 9.39 0.01 -1.31
N LEU A 36 8.12 -0.21 -1.69
CA LEU A 36 7.03 0.75 -1.52
C LEU A 36 6.82 1.11 -0.05
N LEU A 37 6.69 0.12 0.83
CA LEU A 37 6.39 0.36 2.25
C LEU A 37 7.57 1.03 2.96
N LYS A 38 8.81 0.62 2.65
CA LYS A 38 10.01 1.30 3.14
C LYS A 38 10.00 2.77 2.72
N THR A 39 9.78 3.02 1.43
CA THR A 39 9.80 4.38 0.88
C THR A 39 8.68 5.23 1.50
N LEU A 40 7.47 4.69 1.62
CA LEU A 40 6.35 5.37 2.27
C LEU A 40 6.68 5.75 3.73
N SER A 41 7.38 4.87 4.46
CA SER A 41 7.86 5.14 5.82
C SER A 41 8.91 6.26 5.91
N GLU A 42 9.49 6.66 4.78
CA GLU A 42 10.50 7.70 4.67
C GLU A 42 9.91 9.01 4.10
N THR A 43 8.92 8.93 3.21
CA THR A 43 8.43 10.07 2.44
C THR A 43 7.12 10.68 2.91
N MET A 44 6.22 9.93 3.60
CA MET A 44 4.92 10.49 3.99
C MET A 44 5.09 11.73 4.90
N PRO A 45 4.21 12.76 4.82
CA PRO A 45 4.40 14.05 5.49
C PRO A 45 4.51 13.97 7.02
N CYS A 46 3.80 13.03 7.63
CA CYS A 46 3.69 12.91 9.07
C CYS A 46 4.89 12.20 9.71
N ALA A 47 5.75 12.93 10.43
CA ALA A 47 6.94 12.37 11.10
C ALA A 47 6.62 11.27 12.11
N LEU A 48 5.57 11.45 12.92
CA LEU A 48 5.10 10.44 13.87
C LEU A 48 4.67 9.15 13.14
N CYS A 49 3.93 9.30 12.03
CA CYS A 49 3.45 8.20 11.22
C CYS A 49 4.62 7.43 10.56
N ARG A 50 5.65 8.16 10.11
CA ARG A 50 6.92 7.57 9.64
C ARG A 50 7.57 6.71 10.73
N GLY A 51 7.69 7.23 11.94
CA GLY A 51 8.24 6.50 13.08
C GLY A 51 7.47 5.22 13.40
N HIS A 52 6.14 5.31 13.51
CA HIS A 52 5.29 4.14 13.78
C HIS A 52 5.36 3.10 12.66
N MET A 53 5.33 3.54 11.39
CA MET A 53 5.45 2.61 10.27
C MET A 53 6.79 1.90 10.25
N LYS A 54 7.91 2.60 10.50
CA LYS A 54 9.23 1.97 10.60
C LYS A 54 9.29 0.91 11.69
N ALA A 55 8.74 1.20 12.87
CA ALA A 55 8.66 0.25 13.97
C ALA A 55 7.81 -0.98 13.60
N TYR A 56 6.65 -0.76 12.98
CA TYR A 56 5.78 -1.86 12.54
C TYR A 56 6.46 -2.73 11.48
N LEU A 57 7.12 -2.13 10.48
CA LEU A 57 7.84 -2.86 9.42
C LEU A 57 9.00 -3.69 9.97
N ALA A 58 9.70 -3.17 10.99
CA ALA A 58 10.79 -3.92 11.64
C ALA A 58 10.26 -5.12 12.45
N ALA A 59 9.13 -4.96 13.14
CA ALA A 59 8.52 -6.02 13.93
C ALA A 59 7.74 -7.05 13.09
N ASN A 60 7.21 -6.65 11.93
CA ASN A 60 6.33 -7.47 11.10
C ASN A 60 6.83 -7.51 9.64
N PRO A 61 8.05 -8.04 9.38
CA PRO A 61 8.57 -8.09 8.03
C PRO A 61 7.65 -8.91 7.11
N ILE A 62 7.51 -8.48 5.87
CA ILE A 62 6.87 -9.29 4.81
C ILE A 62 7.76 -10.51 4.56
N THR A 63 7.38 -11.67 5.07
CA THR A 63 8.06 -12.96 4.94
C THR A 63 7.16 -13.94 4.22
N ILE A 64 7.45 -14.18 2.93
CA ILE A 64 6.75 -15.18 2.12
C ILE A 64 7.70 -16.34 1.84
N LYS A 65 7.19 -17.57 1.84
CA LYS A 65 8.02 -18.75 1.56
C LYS A 65 8.41 -18.81 0.08
N LEU A 66 9.50 -19.53 -0.22
CA LEU A 66 10.06 -19.58 -1.57
C LEU A 66 9.11 -20.25 -2.57
N GLU A 67 8.19 -21.06 -2.09
CA GLU A 67 7.23 -21.85 -2.86
C GLU A 67 5.87 -21.16 -3.03
N THR A 68 5.61 -20.05 -2.34
CA THR A 68 4.31 -19.35 -2.44
C THR A 68 4.15 -18.68 -3.81
N ARG A 69 3.01 -18.92 -4.48
CA ARG A 69 2.72 -18.42 -5.84
C ARG A 69 1.26 -17.99 -5.95
N GLY A 70 0.97 -17.16 -6.94
CA GLY A 70 -0.39 -16.95 -7.43
C GLY A 70 -1.33 -16.43 -6.33
N PRO A 71 -2.50 -17.05 -6.16
CA PRO A 71 -3.50 -16.67 -5.17
C PRO A 71 -2.97 -16.54 -3.73
N LEU A 72 -2.02 -17.40 -3.34
CA LEU A 72 -1.45 -17.37 -1.98
C LEU A 72 -0.60 -16.11 -1.72
N VAL A 73 0.02 -15.54 -2.76
CA VAL A 73 0.72 -14.26 -2.64
C VAL A 73 -0.27 -13.14 -2.40
N LYS A 74 -1.38 -13.14 -3.16
CA LYS A 74 -2.46 -12.17 -3.02
C LYS A 74 -3.06 -12.21 -1.63
N GLU A 75 -3.47 -13.39 -1.16
CA GLU A 75 -4.04 -13.59 0.18
C GLU A 75 -3.10 -13.08 1.27
N TYR A 76 -1.82 -13.44 1.18
CA TYR A 76 -0.81 -12.96 2.11
C TYR A 76 -0.72 -11.42 2.12
N MET A 77 -0.71 -10.78 0.95
CA MET A 77 -0.60 -9.33 0.86
C MET A 77 -1.85 -8.61 1.38
N ILE A 78 -3.05 -9.12 1.09
CA ILE A 78 -4.32 -8.60 1.63
C ILE A 78 -4.27 -8.65 3.17
N GLU A 79 -3.92 -9.81 3.71
CA GLU A 79 -3.86 -10.02 5.16
C GLU A 79 -2.81 -9.13 5.83
N TRP A 80 -1.62 -9.00 5.25
CA TRP A 80 -0.56 -8.18 5.82
C TRP A 80 -0.95 -6.70 5.88
N ILE A 81 -1.54 -6.16 4.79
CA ILE A 81 -2.00 -4.76 4.74
C ILE A 81 -3.18 -4.52 5.69
N TYR A 82 -4.11 -5.48 5.78
CA TYR A 82 -5.19 -5.46 6.78
C TYR A 82 -4.66 -5.35 8.20
N ARG A 83 -3.78 -6.28 8.60
CA ARG A 83 -3.20 -6.31 9.96
C ARG A 83 -2.49 -5.00 10.26
N PHE A 84 -1.75 -4.45 9.30
CA PHE A 84 -1.08 -3.17 9.46
C PHE A 84 -2.06 -2.00 9.66
N HIS A 85 -3.08 -1.90 8.81
CA HIS A 85 -4.06 -0.82 8.91
C HIS A 85 -4.84 -0.92 10.24
N ASN A 86 -5.25 -2.11 10.67
CA ASN A 86 -5.91 -2.30 11.95
C ASN A 86 -5.00 -2.02 13.15
N HIS A 87 -3.71 -2.38 13.09
CA HIS A 87 -2.75 -1.99 14.13
C HIS A 87 -2.71 -0.46 14.30
N VAL A 88 -2.65 0.29 13.20
CA VAL A 88 -2.68 1.77 13.23
C VAL A 88 -4.02 2.29 13.78
N ARG A 89 -5.14 1.69 13.37
CA ARG A 89 -6.49 2.10 13.79
C ARG A 89 -6.70 1.90 15.29
N LEU A 90 -6.32 0.73 15.82
CA LEU A 90 -6.41 0.40 17.24
C LEU A 90 -5.45 1.26 18.09
N SER A 91 -4.23 1.50 17.60
CA SER A 91 -3.27 2.39 18.27
C SER A 91 -3.76 3.85 18.34
N GLY A 92 -4.66 4.25 17.43
CA GLY A 92 -5.33 5.54 17.44
C GLY A 92 -6.63 5.59 18.25
N GLY A 93 -6.99 4.53 18.97
CA GLY A 93 -8.25 4.44 19.73
C GLY A 93 -9.48 4.13 18.87
N GLY A 94 -9.31 3.79 17.60
CA GLY A 94 -10.38 3.29 16.74
C GLY A 94 -10.75 1.84 17.07
N ILE A 95 -11.84 1.36 16.45
CA ILE A 95 -12.26 -0.05 16.53
C ILE A 95 -11.60 -0.89 15.44
N GLU A 96 -11.55 -2.21 15.58
CA GLU A 96 -11.11 -3.07 14.48
C GLU A 96 -12.04 -2.94 13.26
N PHE A 97 -11.47 -2.90 12.06
CA PHE A 97 -12.22 -3.02 10.81
C PHE A 97 -12.42 -4.52 10.49
N PRO A 98 -13.63 -5.00 10.15
CA PRO A 98 -13.87 -6.42 9.87
C PRO A 98 -13.16 -6.89 8.60
N PHE A 99 -12.55 -8.07 8.61
CA PHE A 99 -11.77 -8.59 7.48
C PHE A 99 -12.64 -8.85 6.24
N GLU A 100 -13.83 -9.39 6.45
CA GLU A 100 -14.84 -9.72 5.45
C GLU A 100 -15.29 -8.51 4.61
N GLU A 101 -15.17 -7.30 5.16
CA GLU A 101 -15.54 -6.04 4.48
C GLU A 101 -14.46 -5.54 3.51
N LEU A 102 -13.26 -6.16 3.48
CA LEU A 102 -12.20 -5.74 2.55
C LEU A 102 -12.56 -6.01 1.09
N ALA A 103 -13.07 -7.20 0.78
CA ALA A 103 -13.34 -7.59 -0.60
C ALA A 103 -14.44 -6.72 -1.26
N PRO A 104 -15.58 -6.44 -0.58
CA PRO A 104 -16.58 -5.50 -1.09
C PRO A 104 -16.03 -4.08 -1.33
N LEU A 105 -15.07 -3.62 -0.53
CA LEU A 105 -14.55 -2.24 -0.62
C LEU A 105 -13.38 -2.05 -1.59
N TYR A 106 -12.55 -3.08 -1.76
CA TYR A 106 -11.26 -2.95 -2.43
C TYR A 106 -11.00 -4.00 -3.52
N GLY A 107 -11.80 -5.06 -3.59
CA GLY A 107 -11.57 -6.22 -4.47
C GLY A 107 -12.38 -6.23 -5.77
N ASP A 108 -13.10 -5.16 -6.09
CA ASP A 108 -14.01 -5.10 -7.23
C ASP A 108 -13.30 -4.88 -8.59
N GLY A 109 -13.72 -5.58 -9.64
CA GLY A 109 -13.15 -5.39 -10.99
C GLY A 109 -11.87 -6.19 -11.26
N GLY A 110 -11.20 -5.89 -12.38
CA GLY A 110 -9.98 -6.59 -12.83
C GLY A 110 -8.69 -5.77 -12.73
N HIS A 111 -7.56 -6.36 -13.12
CA HIS A 111 -6.23 -5.71 -13.08
C HIS A 111 -6.21 -4.33 -13.77
N GLY A 112 -6.93 -4.16 -14.89
CA GLY A 112 -7.01 -2.88 -15.61
C GLY A 112 -7.62 -1.75 -14.78
N LEU A 113 -8.74 -2.02 -14.10
CA LEU A 113 -9.40 -1.05 -13.23
C LEU A 113 -8.56 -0.73 -12.00
N CYS A 114 -7.90 -1.74 -11.42
CA CYS A 114 -6.93 -1.54 -10.35
C CYS A 114 -5.79 -0.60 -10.77
N VAL A 115 -5.20 -0.82 -11.95
CA VAL A 115 -4.08 -0.02 -12.46
C VAL A 115 -4.52 1.43 -12.68
N GLU A 116 -5.70 1.64 -13.27
CA GLU A 116 -6.26 2.98 -13.49
C GLU A 116 -6.45 3.73 -12.16
N GLU A 117 -7.11 3.09 -11.20
CA GLU A 117 -7.38 3.68 -9.89
C GLU A 117 -6.09 3.95 -9.11
N ALA A 118 -5.17 2.99 -9.06
CA ALA A 118 -3.89 3.16 -8.38
C ALA A 118 -3.06 4.29 -8.99
N THR A 119 -3.12 4.46 -10.31
CA THR A 119 -2.44 5.57 -11.00
C THR A 119 -3.06 6.92 -10.63
N LYS A 120 -4.39 7.00 -10.56
CA LYS A 120 -5.10 8.21 -10.10
C LYS A 120 -4.75 8.55 -8.65
N LEU A 121 -4.83 7.57 -7.75
CA LEU A 121 -4.46 7.73 -6.33
C LEU A 121 -3.00 8.18 -6.16
N LEU A 122 -2.08 7.63 -6.96
CA LEU A 122 -0.69 8.07 -6.94
C LEU A 122 -0.56 9.54 -7.35
N ALA A 123 -1.26 9.97 -8.40
CA ALA A 123 -1.23 11.37 -8.84
C ALA A 123 -1.78 12.32 -7.77
N GLU A 124 -2.89 11.95 -7.12
CA GLU A 124 -3.47 12.70 -6.00
C GLU A 124 -2.50 12.83 -4.83
N LEU A 125 -1.89 11.72 -4.39
CA LEU A 125 -0.94 11.70 -3.29
C LEU A 125 0.28 12.56 -3.57
N VAL A 126 0.83 12.50 -4.78
CA VAL A 126 1.96 13.37 -5.17
C VAL A 126 1.52 14.84 -5.23
N GLY A 127 0.28 15.13 -5.61
CA GLY A 127 -0.28 16.48 -5.51
C GLY A 127 -0.36 17.00 -4.07
N TYR A 128 -0.87 16.17 -3.15
CA TYR A 128 -0.94 16.50 -1.71
C TYR A 128 0.44 16.67 -1.08
N TRP A 129 1.45 15.95 -1.58
CA TRP A 129 2.83 15.97 -1.09
C TRP A 129 3.77 16.75 -2.02
N SER A 130 3.24 17.78 -2.71
CA SER A 130 3.97 18.53 -3.74
C SER A 130 5.21 19.26 -3.23
N ASP A 131 5.29 19.53 -1.93
CA ASP A 131 6.43 20.15 -1.23
C ASP A 131 7.43 19.12 -0.66
N LEU A 132 7.19 17.82 -0.87
CA LEU A 132 8.05 16.74 -0.39
C LEU A 132 8.81 16.05 -1.54
N PRO A 133 9.99 15.45 -1.27
CA PRO A 133 10.68 14.61 -2.24
C PRO A 133 9.89 13.29 -2.42
N THR A 134 9.00 13.28 -3.41
CA THR A 134 8.11 12.13 -3.69
C THR A 134 8.60 11.24 -4.83
N ARG A 135 9.79 11.50 -5.38
CA ARG A 135 10.34 10.78 -6.54
C ARG A 135 10.42 9.27 -6.26
N GLU A 136 11.03 8.90 -5.15
CA GLU A 136 11.22 7.50 -4.76
C GLU A 136 9.87 6.82 -4.52
N PHE A 137 8.93 7.52 -3.86
CA PHE A 137 7.59 7.00 -3.62
C PHE A 137 6.86 6.74 -4.94
N ARG A 138 6.91 7.71 -5.86
CA ARG A 138 6.34 7.58 -7.20
C ARG A 138 6.95 6.40 -7.94
N THR A 139 8.28 6.27 -7.94
CA THR A 139 8.98 5.16 -8.59
C THR A 139 8.55 3.81 -8.00
N ALA A 140 8.49 3.68 -6.68
CA ALA A 140 8.12 2.43 -6.02
C ALA A 140 6.67 2.01 -6.32
N VAL A 141 5.72 2.96 -6.28
CA VAL A 141 4.32 2.70 -6.63
C VAL A 141 4.17 2.35 -8.11
N SER A 142 4.78 3.12 -9.01
CA SER A 142 4.73 2.85 -10.45
C SER A 142 5.35 1.50 -10.81
N TYR A 143 6.42 1.09 -10.13
CA TYR A 143 7.03 -0.22 -10.32
C TYR A 143 6.08 -1.36 -9.92
N LEU A 144 5.45 -1.26 -8.74
CA LEU A 144 4.45 -2.26 -8.32
C LEU A 144 3.25 -2.31 -9.26
N ILE A 145 2.72 -1.15 -9.70
CA ILE A 145 1.64 -1.08 -10.70
C ILE A 145 2.05 -1.78 -12.00
N SER A 146 3.29 -1.58 -12.46
CA SER A 146 3.81 -2.25 -13.66
C SER A 146 3.78 -3.78 -13.54
N LEU A 147 4.21 -4.32 -12.40
CA LEU A 147 4.18 -5.76 -12.15
C LEU A 147 2.74 -6.29 -12.11
N ILE A 148 1.82 -5.58 -11.46
CA ILE A 148 0.39 -5.94 -11.40
C ILE A 148 -0.24 -5.94 -12.80
N ARG A 149 0.19 -5.05 -13.69
CA ARG A 149 -0.25 -5.00 -15.09
C ARG A 149 0.27 -6.19 -15.93
N GLY A 150 1.20 -6.98 -15.43
CA GLY A 150 1.86 -8.05 -16.20
C GLY A 150 3.20 -7.64 -16.82
N GLY A 151 3.78 -6.49 -16.43
CA GLY A 151 5.11 -6.08 -16.89
C GLY A 151 6.23 -7.02 -16.45
N THR A 152 7.31 -7.10 -17.22
CA THR A 152 8.52 -7.86 -16.86
C THR A 152 9.39 -7.09 -15.86
N LEU A 153 10.24 -7.81 -15.12
CA LEU A 153 11.34 -7.21 -14.36
C LEU A 153 12.24 -6.46 -15.36
N VAL A 154 12.46 -5.16 -15.13
CA VAL A 154 13.48 -4.36 -15.85
C VAL A 154 14.81 -4.53 -15.14
#